data_AF-A0A511KH53-F1
#
_entry.id   AF-A0A511KH53-F1
#
_cell.length_a   1.000
_cell.length_b   1.000
_cell.length_c   1.000
_cell.angle_alpha   90.00
_cell.angle_beta   90.00
_cell.angle_gamma   90.00
#
_symmetry.space_group_name_H-M   'P 1'
#
loop_
_entity.id
_entity.type
_entity.pdbx_description
1 polymer ?
#
loop_
_entity_poly.entity_id
_entity_poly.type
_entity_poly.pdbx_seq_one_letter_code
_entity_poly.pdbx_strand_id
1 'polypeptide(L)'
;MGSDWDASSDEEDTKKPLPPPVPAVKKGRFADEDADDEVKDDWDVSDEEDKPKPQVVVGSLRNKGATRQKIAQKEAEERKKAEEAERLARENDPAALRAKARAAQLRADMDSAASLFGEASLNDNPLEMNCRTKEDFSALAVALSDSLIQKHAGSKLYGNFVDDLARLLSAPLKSDEVGKVRASMANLAMDKQKLEKAGSKGGAAGGKPPARMVARGREDLSSFGEVLDDDVAAAQFDEDEDFVRSALPSLTGIFSGVLTGKNLVKLMDYARENHFAIPNCTSSSTVVAALEGARDSKSPVIIQVSQGGAAFFAGKGVANDKQQASIAGAVAAAHYIRSIAPTYGVPVVLHSDHCAKKLLQWFDGMLEADEAYYKEKGEPLFSSHMLDLSEESKEENIEICVKYFERMAKIDLWLEMEIGITGGEEDGVDNTGVDNNSLYTQPEDILDIHNALSKISPMFSIAAGFGNVHGVYKPGNVKLRPELLEKHQKYCHEQLKSKNPLPIYLVFHGGSGSSKDEITTAVKNGVVKMNVDTDTQWAYMTGFRDYFKSKAAYLETQVGNPEGPDKPNKKQYDPRVWVREGEKTMKERCQVAFKDLRSEGTL
;
A
#
# COMPACT_ATOMS: atom_id res chain seq x y z
N MET A 1 56.96 -0.27 -26.75
CA MET A 1 58.32 0.17 -27.16
C MET A 1 58.12 1.32 -28.13
N GLY A 2 58.79 2.46 -27.91
CA GLY A 2 58.59 3.69 -28.69
C GLY A 2 57.28 4.43 -28.32
N SER A 3 57.25 5.76 -28.27
CA SER A 3 58.32 6.75 -28.49
C SER A 3 58.09 8.01 -27.65
N ASP A 4 59.20 8.60 -27.20
CA ASP A 4 59.28 9.84 -26.43
C ASP A 4 59.26 11.09 -27.34
N TRP A 5 59.36 12.28 -26.71
CA TRP A 5 59.60 13.63 -27.29
C TRP A 5 58.38 14.41 -27.81
N ASP A 6 57.89 15.34 -26.98
CA ASP A 6 58.03 16.77 -27.31
C ASP A 6 58.15 17.63 -26.03
N ALA A 7 58.79 18.81 -26.11
CA ALA A 7 59.35 19.49 -24.93
C ALA A 7 58.73 20.88 -24.60
N SER A 8 58.41 21.06 -23.31
CA SER A 8 58.45 22.29 -22.49
C SER A 8 58.22 23.69 -23.10
N SER A 9 57.28 24.44 -22.49
CA SER A 9 57.64 25.74 -21.87
C SER A 9 56.75 26.07 -20.66
N ASP A 10 57.34 26.82 -19.71
CA ASP A 10 56.71 27.64 -18.67
C ASP A 10 56.00 26.96 -17.48
N GLU A 11 56.79 26.64 -16.44
CA GLU A 11 56.32 26.51 -15.04
C GLU A 11 56.77 27.73 -14.21
N GLU A 12 55.86 28.33 -13.44
CA GLU A 12 56.24 29.06 -12.22
C GLU A 12 55.17 28.94 -11.12
N ASP A 13 55.63 28.45 -9.96
CA ASP A 13 55.15 28.67 -8.58
C ASP A 13 53.64 28.65 -8.19
N THR A 14 53.29 27.83 -7.20
CA THR A 14 53.07 28.32 -5.81
C THR A 14 52.63 27.22 -4.81
N LYS A 15 52.98 27.40 -3.54
CA LYS A 15 52.68 26.49 -2.41
C LYS A 15 51.34 26.78 -1.74
N LYS A 16 50.68 25.73 -1.21
CA LYS A 16 49.49 25.84 -0.34
C LYS A 16 49.79 26.55 1.00
N PRO A 17 48.95 27.49 1.48
CA PRO A 17 49.07 28.08 2.81
C PRO A 17 48.21 27.39 3.89
N LEU A 18 48.68 27.47 5.14
CA LEU A 18 47.95 27.11 6.37
C LEU A 18 47.36 28.38 7.03
N PRO A 19 46.28 28.28 7.84
CA PRO A 19 45.63 29.43 8.46
C PRO A 19 46.37 29.96 9.72
N PRO A 20 46.38 31.28 9.98
CA PRO A 20 46.98 31.90 11.17
C PRO A 20 46.02 31.97 12.39
N PRO A 21 46.53 32.19 13.62
CA PRO A 21 45.72 32.18 14.85
C PRO A 21 45.06 33.53 15.17
N VAL A 22 43.97 33.48 15.95
CA VAL A 22 43.17 34.66 16.35
C VAL A 22 43.55 35.14 17.77
N PRO A 23 43.83 36.44 17.99
CA PRO A 23 44.09 37.00 19.33
C PRO A 23 42.82 37.49 20.05
N ALA A 24 42.89 37.60 21.38
CA ALA A 24 41.75 37.88 22.25
C ALA A 24 41.34 39.36 22.35
N VAL A 25 40.04 39.60 22.58
CA VAL A 25 39.44 40.94 22.69
C VAL A 25 39.19 41.34 24.15
N LYS A 26 39.54 42.59 24.53
CA LYS A 26 39.17 43.25 25.81
C LYS A 26 38.16 44.39 25.57
N LYS A 27 37.41 44.75 26.62
CA LYS A 27 36.30 45.72 26.60
C LYS A 27 36.72 47.20 26.63
N GLY A 28 35.86 48.05 26.04
CA GLY A 28 35.65 49.47 26.38
C GLY A 28 35.99 50.47 25.27
N ARG A 29 35.41 51.69 25.19
CA ARG A 29 34.24 52.32 25.86
C ARG A 29 34.05 53.74 25.23
N PHE A 30 32.81 54.25 25.10
CA PHE A 30 32.46 55.63 24.63
C PHE A 30 32.89 55.96 23.18
N ALA A 31 32.37 56.92 22.41
CA ALA A 31 31.53 58.11 22.64
C ALA A 31 30.73 58.46 21.33
N ASP A 32 29.76 59.39 21.22
CA ASP A 32 28.74 60.02 22.11
C ASP A 32 27.70 60.81 21.22
N GLU A 33 26.88 61.70 21.80
CA GLU A 33 26.02 62.80 21.25
C GLU A 33 24.59 62.46 20.71
N ASP A 34 23.51 63.20 21.03
CA ASP A 34 23.32 64.31 22.00
C ASP A 34 21.82 64.57 22.34
N ALA A 35 21.56 65.45 23.34
CA ALA A 35 20.33 66.22 23.66
C ALA A 35 19.68 66.01 25.07
N ASP A 36 20.31 66.63 26.07
CA ASP A 36 19.75 67.48 27.15
C ASP A 36 18.30 67.31 27.68
N ASP A 37 18.16 67.20 29.01
CA ASP A 37 17.76 68.38 29.80
C ASP A 37 18.14 68.24 31.30
N GLU A 38 18.55 69.37 31.90
CA GLU A 38 19.02 69.54 33.29
C GLU A 38 17.80 69.75 34.24
N VAL A 39 17.81 69.42 35.54
CA VAL A 39 18.28 70.25 36.69
C VAL A 39 18.04 69.45 38.00
N LYS A 40 18.71 69.85 39.09
CA LYS A 40 18.88 69.13 40.37
C LYS A 40 18.36 69.92 41.59
N ASP A 41 18.31 69.24 42.74
CA ASP A 41 18.43 69.74 44.14
C ASP A 41 17.21 70.24 44.99
N ASP A 42 16.94 69.45 46.04
CA ASP A 42 16.82 69.80 47.49
C ASP A 42 15.53 70.31 48.21
N TRP A 43 15.61 70.20 49.56
CA TRP A 43 14.72 70.60 50.68
C TRP A 43 13.60 69.60 51.07
N ASP A 44 13.41 69.14 52.32
CA ASP A 44 13.93 69.41 53.70
C ASP A 44 14.22 68.05 54.44
N VAL A 45 15.27 67.79 55.26
CA VAL A 45 15.77 68.41 56.53
C VAL A 45 14.90 67.98 57.76
N SER A 46 15.37 67.52 58.95
CA SER A 46 16.64 67.64 59.72
C SER A 46 16.84 66.54 60.82
N ASP A 47 18.10 66.29 61.24
CA ASP A 47 18.69 66.17 62.63
C ASP A 47 18.12 65.19 63.71
N GLU A 48 18.82 64.78 64.80
CA GLU A 48 20.26 64.71 65.22
C GLU A 48 20.42 63.63 66.34
N GLU A 49 21.56 63.56 67.05
CA GLU A 49 22.06 62.42 67.85
C GLU A 49 21.46 62.16 69.27
N ASP A 50 21.67 60.90 69.73
CA ASP A 50 22.14 60.47 71.08
C ASP A 50 21.18 60.07 72.26
N LYS A 51 21.63 59.02 72.99
CA LYS A 51 21.36 58.69 74.42
C LYS A 51 19.99 58.06 74.88
N PRO A 52 19.85 57.49 76.12
CA PRO A 52 19.53 56.07 76.27
C PRO A 52 18.24 55.69 77.06
N LYS A 53 17.98 54.37 77.16
CA LYS A 53 16.82 53.72 77.82
C LYS A 53 16.55 54.17 79.27
N PRO A 54 15.26 54.15 79.70
CA PRO A 54 14.87 53.14 80.70
C PRO A 54 13.48 52.49 80.50
N GLN A 55 13.18 51.51 81.36
CA GLN A 55 11.91 50.79 81.55
C GLN A 55 10.88 51.71 82.30
N VAL A 56 9.61 51.39 82.63
CA VAL A 56 8.91 50.11 82.92
C VAL A 56 7.35 50.28 82.84
N VAL A 57 6.61 49.15 82.93
CA VAL A 57 5.23 48.98 83.50
C VAL A 57 3.96 49.13 82.62
N VAL A 58 3.43 47.96 82.23
CA VAL A 58 2.02 47.45 82.29
C VAL A 58 0.89 48.18 81.53
N GLY A 59 0.19 47.41 80.67
CA GLY A 59 -1.05 47.87 80.00
C GLY A 59 -1.84 46.81 79.21
N SER A 60 -2.36 45.78 79.90
CA SER A 60 -3.48 44.90 79.47
C SER A 60 -3.36 43.99 78.22
N LEU A 61 -3.71 42.72 78.43
CA LEU A 61 -3.93 41.71 77.38
C LEU A 61 -5.35 41.80 76.79
N ARG A 62 -5.48 41.91 75.46
CA ARG A 62 -6.55 41.20 74.72
C ARG A 62 -6.33 41.14 73.20
N ASN A 63 -6.83 40.06 72.59
CA ASN A 63 -7.07 39.86 71.15
C ASN A 63 -5.86 39.79 70.18
N LYS A 64 -4.79 39.05 70.51
CA LYS A 64 -3.84 38.54 69.49
C LYS A 64 -4.33 37.31 68.69
N GLY A 65 -5.50 36.74 69.03
CA GLY A 65 -6.09 35.61 68.30
C GLY A 65 -6.76 36.00 66.98
N ALA A 66 -7.66 37.00 67.01
CA ALA A 66 -8.50 37.35 65.87
C ALA A 66 -7.72 37.86 64.64
N THR A 67 -6.66 38.65 64.85
CA THR A 67 -5.86 39.19 63.74
C THR A 67 -5.00 38.12 63.07
N ARG A 68 -4.42 37.18 63.84
CA ARG A 68 -3.69 36.04 63.29
C ARG A 68 -4.61 35.09 62.52
N GLN A 69 -5.82 34.84 63.03
CA GLN A 69 -6.81 34.03 62.29
C GLN A 69 -7.25 34.70 60.98
N LYS A 70 -7.45 36.02 60.95
CA LYS A 70 -7.81 36.73 59.71
C LYS A 70 -6.69 36.75 58.67
N ILE A 71 -5.43 36.90 59.09
CA ILE A 71 -4.27 36.81 58.18
C ILE A 71 -4.15 35.38 57.63
N ALA A 72 -4.17 34.37 58.50
CA ALA A 72 -4.11 32.97 58.07
C ALA A 72 -5.31 32.53 57.21
N GLN A 73 -6.50 33.09 57.43
CA GLN A 73 -7.66 32.88 56.56
C GLN A 73 -7.46 33.51 55.18
N LYS A 74 -6.93 34.75 55.12
CA LYS A 74 -6.67 35.43 53.85
C LYS A 74 -5.55 34.73 53.06
N GLU A 75 -4.46 34.34 53.72
CA GLU A 75 -3.38 33.54 53.10
C GLU A 75 -3.89 32.19 52.62
N ALA A 76 -4.75 31.50 53.39
CA ALA A 76 -5.37 30.25 52.95
C ALA A 76 -6.37 30.44 51.79
N GLU A 77 -7.06 31.59 51.72
CA GLU A 77 -7.97 31.92 50.62
C GLU A 77 -7.21 32.31 49.35
N GLU A 78 -6.12 33.07 49.45
CA GLU A 78 -5.20 33.37 48.34
C GLU A 78 -4.50 32.11 47.85
N ARG A 79 -4.09 31.20 48.75
CA ARG A 79 -3.50 29.90 48.40
C ARG A 79 -4.51 28.98 47.69
N LYS A 80 -5.78 28.98 48.12
CA LYS A 80 -6.87 28.29 47.41
C LYS A 80 -7.15 28.91 46.03
N LYS A 81 -7.13 30.24 45.89
CA LYS A 81 -7.29 30.92 44.60
C LYS A 81 -6.11 30.64 43.66
N ALA A 82 -4.89 30.51 44.19
CA ALA A 82 -3.73 30.09 43.41
C ALA A 82 -3.83 28.63 42.95
N GLU A 83 -4.19 27.69 43.84
CA GLU A 83 -4.44 26.27 43.49
C GLU A 83 -5.60 26.13 42.48
N GLU A 84 -6.63 26.96 42.57
CA GLU A 84 -7.76 27.00 41.64
C GLU A 84 -7.37 27.59 40.28
N ALA A 85 -6.55 28.63 40.24
CA ALA A 85 -5.99 29.18 39.00
C ALA A 85 -5.03 28.20 38.31
N GLU A 86 -4.17 27.50 39.06
CA GLU A 86 -3.29 26.45 38.53
C GLU A 86 -4.11 25.26 37.99
N ARG A 87 -5.19 24.88 38.69
CA ARG A 87 -6.13 23.86 38.22
C ARG A 87 -6.80 24.28 36.91
N LEU A 88 -7.27 25.53 36.81
CA LEU A 88 -7.89 26.06 35.58
C LEU A 88 -6.89 26.17 34.42
N ALA A 89 -5.61 26.45 34.71
CA ALA A 89 -4.54 26.50 33.72
C ALA A 89 -4.17 25.09 33.20
N ARG A 90 -4.17 24.06 34.06
CA ARG A 90 -4.04 22.65 33.64
C ARG A 90 -5.24 22.15 32.84
N GLU A 91 -6.44 22.62 33.17
CA GLU A 91 -7.68 22.18 32.52
C GLU A 91 -7.88 22.80 31.13
N ASN A 92 -7.25 23.96 30.87
CA ASN A 92 -7.27 24.67 29.58
C ASN A 92 -5.98 24.52 28.74
N ASP A 93 -5.05 23.62 29.10
CA ASP A 93 -3.86 23.35 28.27
C ASP A 93 -4.27 22.81 26.88
N PRO A 94 -3.92 23.49 25.77
CA PRO A 94 -4.25 23.02 24.42
C PRO A 94 -3.69 21.64 24.08
N ALA A 95 -2.58 21.23 24.69
CA ALA A 95 -2.01 19.90 24.49
C ALA A 95 -2.82 18.83 25.24
N ALA A 96 -3.14 19.04 26.52
CA ALA A 96 -4.01 18.17 27.29
C ALA A 96 -5.42 18.05 26.69
N LEU A 97 -6.01 19.14 26.20
CA LEU A 97 -7.31 19.13 25.51
C LEU A 97 -7.27 18.33 24.20
N ARG A 98 -6.21 18.46 23.39
CA ARG A 98 -6.01 17.62 22.19
C ARG A 98 -5.78 16.15 22.54
N ALA A 99 -5.05 15.85 23.60
CA ALA A 99 -4.84 14.48 24.09
C ALA A 99 -6.15 13.86 24.60
N LYS A 100 -6.96 14.62 25.34
CA LYS A 100 -8.28 14.22 25.84
C LYS A 100 -9.30 14.05 24.70
N ALA A 101 -9.26 14.93 23.70
CA ALA A 101 -10.06 14.80 22.47
C ALA A 101 -9.65 13.56 21.67
N ARG A 102 -8.35 13.32 21.46
CA ARG A 102 -7.85 12.07 20.85
C ARG A 102 -8.25 10.84 21.65
N ALA A 103 -8.16 10.84 22.97
CA ALA A 103 -8.57 9.71 23.80
C ALA A 103 -10.09 9.49 23.79
N ALA A 104 -10.89 10.57 23.72
CA ALA A 104 -12.34 10.49 23.57
C ALA A 104 -12.73 9.99 22.17
N GLN A 105 -12.00 10.40 21.13
CA GLN A 105 -12.17 9.92 19.77
C GLN A 105 -11.79 8.44 19.68
N LEU A 106 -10.60 8.04 20.14
CA LEU A 106 -10.16 6.64 20.18
C LEU A 106 -11.11 5.77 21.02
N ARG A 107 -11.77 6.34 22.04
CA ARG A 107 -12.83 5.67 22.80
C ARG A 107 -14.14 5.59 22.02
N ALA A 108 -14.56 6.65 21.32
CA ALA A 108 -15.71 6.60 20.43
C ALA A 108 -15.49 5.64 19.25
N ASP A 109 -14.27 5.56 18.72
CA ASP A 109 -13.84 4.62 17.69
C ASP A 109 -13.84 3.18 18.24
N MET A 110 -13.41 2.97 19.50
CA MET A 110 -13.50 1.68 20.19
C MET A 110 -14.94 1.28 20.55
N ASP A 111 -15.80 2.22 20.96
CA ASP A 111 -17.21 1.98 21.28
C ASP A 111 -18.01 1.78 19.98
N SER A 112 -17.67 2.47 18.89
CA SER A 112 -18.15 2.21 17.53
C SER A 112 -17.66 0.85 17.02
N ALA A 113 -16.39 0.49 17.23
CA ALA A 113 -15.89 -0.84 16.90
C ALA A 113 -16.60 -1.93 17.73
N ALA A 114 -16.85 -1.70 19.02
CA ALA A 114 -17.64 -2.62 19.86
C ALA A 114 -19.11 -2.71 19.41
N SER A 115 -19.69 -1.63 18.87
CA SER A 115 -21.02 -1.64 18.27
C SER A 115 -21.06 -2.27 16.87
N LEU A 116 -19.95 -2.27 16.13
CA LEU A 116 -19.81 -2.89 14.80
C LEU A 116 -19.47 -4.39 14.92
N PHE A 117 -18.70 -4.76 15.95
CA PHE A 117 -18.27 -6.10 16.33
C PHE A 117 -18.95 -6.55 17.63
N GLY A 118 -20.28 -6.38 17.71
CA GLY A 118 -21.08 -6.65 18.92
C GLY A 118 -20.81 -8.03 19.53
N GLU A 119 -20.36 -8.03 20.79
CA GLU A 119 -20.10 -9.17 21.70
C GLU A 119 -19.85 -10.53 21.02
N ALA A 120 -18.89 -10.59 20.11
CA ALA A 120 -18.37 -11.84 19.58
C ALA A 120 -17.18 -12.31 20.44
N SER A 121 -17.40 -13.39 21.19
CA SER A 121 -16.32 -14.13 21.87
C SER A 121 -15.21 -14.52 20.88
N LEU A 122 -14.01 -14.71 21.42
CA LEU A 122 -12.78 -15.14 20.73
C LEU A 122 -13.01 -16.05 19.52
N ASN A 123 -12.27 -15.79 18.44
CA ASN A 123 -12.20 -16.61 17.23
C ASN A 123 -12.23 -18.13 17.52
N ASP A 124 -13.31 -18.77 17.13
CA ASP A 124 -13.30 -20.14 16.61
C ASP A 124 -13.87 -20.08 15.18
N ASN A 125 -13.03 -19.68 14.22
CA ASN A 125 -13.35 -19.87 12.81
C ASN A 125 -13.31 -21.38 12.55
N PRO A 126 -14.43 -22.06 12.20
CA PRO A 126 -14.42 -23.52 12.08
C PRO A 126 -13.40 -24.01 11.04
N LEU A 127 -13.14 -23.22 10.00
CA LEU A 127 -12.16 -23.52 8.95
C LEU A 127 -10.69 -23.55 9.44
N GLU A 128 -10.41 -23.08 10.66
CA GLU A 128 -9.07 -23.11 11.28
C GLU A 128 -8.89 -24.30 12.25
N MET A 129 -9.90 -25.18 12.39
CA MET A 129 -9.80 -26.40 13.21
C MET A 129 -8.80 -27.41 12.62
N ASN A 130 -7.75 -27.73 13.38
CA ASN A 130 -6.76 -28.76 13.04
C ASN A 130 -7.33 -30.19 13.15
N CYS A 131 -8.13 -30.61 12.17
CA CYS A 131 -8.77 -31.93 12.18
C CYS A 131 -7.77 -33.05 11.84
N ARG A 132 -7.66 -34.06 12.73
CA ARG A 132 -6.78 -35.24 12.55
C ARG A 132 -7.48 -36.57 12.84
N THR A 133 -8.62 -36.55 13.55
CA THR A 133 -9.42 -37.72 13.92
C THR A 133 -10.82 -37.65 13.32
N LYS A 134 -11.54 -38.79 13.29
CA LYS A 134 -12.93 -38.87 12.83
C LYS A 134 -13.86 -37.98 13.68
N GLU A 135 -13.52 -37.86 14.95
CA GLU A 135 -14.18 -37.05 15.96
C GLU A 135 -13.98 -35.55 15.68
N ASP A 136 -12.76 -35.14 15.29
CA ASP A 136 -12.50 -33.74 14.90
C ASP A 136 -13.29 -33.35 13.64
N PHE A 137 -13.32 -34.21 12.61
CA PHE A 137 -14.10 -33.96 11.40
C PHE A 137 -15.60 -33.93 11.68
N SER A 138 -16.08 -34.72 12.65
CA SER A 138 -17.47 -34.68 13.12
C SER A 138 -17.76 -33.35 13.84
N ALA A 139 -16.85 -32.85 14.66
CA ALA A 139 -16.97 -31.56 15.33
C ALA A 139 -16.93 -30.38 14.33
N LEU A 140 -16.03 -30.43 13.35
CA LEU A 140 -15.94 -29.46 12.25
C LEU A 140 -17.24 -29.41 11.43
N ALA A 141 -17.78 -30.56 11.06
CA ALA A 141 -19.04 -30.63 10.31
C ALA A 141 -20.20 -29.96 11.07
N VAL A 142 -20.29 -30.19 12.38
CA VAL A 142 -21.28 -29.50 13.24
C VAL A 142 -21.04 -27.99 13.25
N ALA A 143 -19.83 -27.53 13.56
CA ALA A 143 -19.50 -26.10 13.66
C ALA A 143 -19.71 -25.33 12.34
N LEU A 144 -19.37 -25.93 11.19
CA LEU A 144 -19.68 -25.38 9.87
C LEU A 144 -21.19 -25.35 9.61
N SER A 145 -21.91 -26.43 9.93
CA SER A 145 -23.36 -26.50 9.73
C SER A 145 -24.11 -25.46 10.56
N ASP A 146 -23.73 -25.27 11.83
CA ASP A 146 -24.34 -24.28 12.72
C ASP A 146 -24.09 -22.85 12.20
N SER A 147 -22.86 -22.53 11.77
CA SER A 147 -22.52 -21.21 11.22
C SER A 147 -23.27 -20.90 9.92
N LEU A 148 -23.42 -21.88 9.03
CA LEU A 148 -24.17 -21.75 7.77
C LEU A 148 -25.68 -21.66 7.99
N ILE A 149 -26.23 -22.51 8.87
CA ILE A 149 -27.67 -22.52 9.20
C ILE A 149 -28.05 -21.20 9.90
N GLN A 150 -27.30 -20.77 10.91
CA GLN A 150 -27.59 -19.56 11.68
C GLN A 150 -27.62 -18.31 10.80
N LYS A 151 -26.73 -18.21 9.79
CA LYS A 151 -26.62 -17.06 8.90
C LYS A 151 -27.56 -17.10 7.70
N HIS A 152 -27.82 -18.29 7.14
CA HIS A 152 -28.41 -18.40 5.79
C HIS A 152 -29.70 -19.23 5.70
N ALA A 153 -30.10 -20.00 6.72
CA ALA A 153 -31.28 -20.88 6.62
C ALA A 153 -32.62 -20.16 6.39
N GLY A 154 -32.71 -18.85 6.69
CA GLY A 154 -33.87 -18.01 6.37
C GLY A 154 -33.94 -17.56 4.90
N SER A 155 -32.91 -17.79 4.10
CA SER A 155 -32.87 -17.37 2.69
C SER A 155 -33.71 -18.28 1.80
N LYS A 156 -34.48 -17.69 0.88
CA LYS A 156 -35.24 -18.44 -0.15
C LYS A 156 -34.33 -19.27 -1.08
N LEU A 157 -33.06 -18.89 -1.20
CA LEU A 157 -32.07 -19.60 -2.03
C LEU A 157 -31.32 -20.70 -1.25
N TYR A 158 -31.56 -20.85 0.06
CA TYR A 158 -30.82 -21.79 0.90
C TYR A 158 -30.97 -23.25 0.44
N GLY A 159 -32.12 -23.63 -0.12
CA GLY A 159 -32.33 -24.96 -0.70
C GLY A 159 -31.38 -25.26 -1.87
N ASN A 160 -31.21 -24.30 -2.80
CA ASN A 160 -30.31 -24.44 -3.94
C ASN A 160 -28.85 -24.44 -3.49
N PHE A 161 -28.50 -23.52 -2.58
CA PHE A 161 -27.17 -23.47 -1.96
C PHE A 161 -26.76 -24.81 -1.32
N VAL A 162 -27.68 -25.50 -0.64
CA VAL A 162 -27.40 -26.81 -0.05
C VAL A 162 -27.23 -27.91 -1.11
N ASP A 163 -27.94 -27.87 -2.25
CA ASP A 163 -27.71 -28.82 -3.37
C ASP A 163 -26.33 -28.61 -4.02
N ASP A 164 -25.99 -27.36 -4.34
CA ASP A 164 -24.70 -26.99 -4.93
C ASP A 164 -23.54 -27.30 -3.97
N LEU A 165 -23.69 -26.98 -2.68
CA LEU A 165 -22.68 -27.30 -1.66
C LEU A 165 -22.52 -28.82 -1.48
N ALA A 166 -23.61 -29.59 -1.42
CA ALA A 166 -23.53 -31.04 -1.33
C ALA A 166 -22.84 -31.66 -2.56
N ARG A 167 -23.07 -31.10 -3.76
CA ARG A 167 -22.40 -31.50 -4.99
C ARG A 167 -20.90 -31.20 -4.97
N LEU A 168 -20.52 -29.98 -4.57
CA LEU A 168 -19.12 -29.55 -4.48
C LEU A 168 -18.34 -30.35 -3.43
N LEU A 169 -18.93 -30.59 -2.25
CA LEU A 169 -18.31 -31.40 -1.19
C LEU A 169 -18.25 -32.90 -1.55
N SER A 170 -19.11 -33.37 -2.45
CA SER A 170 -19.08 -34.76 -2.94
C SER A 170 -18.17 -34.95 -4.16
N ALA A 171 -17.71 -33.87 -4.81
CA ALA A 171 -16.86 -33.95 -6.00
C ALA A 171 -15.52 -34.70 -5.82
N PRO A 172 -14.81 -34.64 -4.68
CA PRO A 172 -13.58 -35.41 -4.46
C PRO A 172 -13.82 -36.84 -3.94
N LEU A 173 -15.07 -37.26 -3.70
CA LEU A 173 -15.40 -38.59 -3.17
C LEU A 173 -15.43 -39.66 -4.27
N LYS A 174 -15.09 -40.91 -3.93
CA LYS A 174 -15.23 -42.05 -4.85
C LYS A 174 -16.70 -42.42 -5.08
N SER A 175 -16.98 -43.13 -6.17
CA SER A 175 -18.35 -43.49 -6.58
C SER A 175 -19.16 -44.25 -5.52
N ASP A 176 -18.51 -45.11 -4.72
CA ASP A 176 -19.14 -45.82 -3.61
C ASP A 176 -19.40 -44.91 -2.40
N GLU A 177 -18.53 -43.93 -2.14
CA GLU A 177 -18.65 -42.92 -1.09
C GLU A 177 -19.79 -41.93 -1.39
N VAL A 178 -19.89 -41.47 -2.64
CA VAL A 178 -21.06 -40.71 -3.13
C VAL A 178 -22.35 -41.55 -2.99
N GLY A 179 -22.26 -42.87 -3.20
CA GLY A 179 -23.35 -43.82 -2.91
C GLY A 179 -23.79 -43.82 -1.44
N LYS A 180 -22.84 -43.81 -0.49
CA LYS A 180 -23.10 -43.73 0.96
C LYS A 180 -23.77 -42.39 1.34
N VAL A 181 -23.29 -41.26 0.81
CA VAL A 181 -23.89 -39.93 1.02
C VAL A 181 -25.32 -39.88 0.47
N ARG A 182 -25.56 -40.39 -0.74
CA ARG A 182 -26.89 -40.50 -1.36
C ARG A 182 -27.87 -41.31 -0.51
N ALA A 183 -27.43 -42.44 0.05
CA ALA A 183 -28.27 -43.27 0.91
C ALA A 183 -28.64 -42.55 2.22
N SER A 184 -27.70 -41.82 2.83
CA SER A 184 -27.95 -40.99 4.02
C SER A 184 -29.03 -39.93 3.76
N MET A 185 -28.90 -39.18 2.66
CA MET A 185 -29.89 -38.15 2.27
C MET A 185 -31.27 -38.73 1.94
N ALA A 186 -31.33 -39.93 1.33
CA ALA A 186 -32.58 -40.63 1.07
C ALA A 186 -33.30 -41.04 2.37
N ASN A 187 -32.56 -41.55 3.37
CA ASN A 187 -33.11 -41.88 4.68
C ASN A 187 -33.66 -40.64 5.40
N LEU A 188 -32.90 -39.54 5.40
CA LEU A 188 -33.33 -38.25 5.98
C LEU A 188 -34.63 -37.74 5.35
N ALA A 189 -34.80 -37.89 4.03
CA ALA A 189 -36.04 -37.55 3.33
C ALA A 189 -37.22 -38.45 3.75
N MET A 190 -37.01 -39.76 3.91
CA MET A 190 -38.04 -40.68 4.40
C MET A 190 -38.48 -40.34 5.84
N ASP A 191 -37.54 -39.97 6.72
CA ASP A 191 -37.85 -39.63 8.11
C ASP A 191 -38.57 -38.30 8.24
N LYS A 192 -38.24 -37.29 7.43
CA LYS A 192 -39.05 -36.06 7.32
C LYS A 192 -40.47 -36.36 6.87
N GLN A 193 -40.67 -37.20 5.85
CA GLN A 193 -42.02 -37.60 5.41
C GLN A 193 -42.81 -38.37 6.48
N LYS A 194 -42.16 -39.17 7.33
CA LYS A 194 -42.81 -39.82 8.48
C LYS A 194 -43.26 -38.80 9.52
N LEU A 195 -42.43 -37.80 9.83
CA LEU A 195 -42.74 -36.74 10.79
C LEU A 195 -43.87 -35.83 10.30
N GLU A 196 -43.89 -35.45 9.02
CA GLU A 196 -44.98 -34.69 8.40
C GLU A 196 -46.32 -35.43 8.46
N LYS A 197 -46.32 -36.75 8.21
CA LYS A 197 -47.50 -37.63 8.36
C LYS A 197 -47.91 -37.87 9.81
N ALA A 198 -47.04 -37.64 10.78
CA ALA A 198 -47.36 -37.69 12.21
C ALA A 198 -47.94 -36.36 12.72
N GLY A 199 -47.46 -35.22 12.19
CA GLY A 199 -47.94 -33.88 12.55
C GLY A 199 -49.38 -33.59 12.10
N SER A 200 -49.88 -34.25 11.04
CA SER A 200 -51.22 -34.02 10.49
C SER A 200 -52.40 -34.60 11.31
N LYS A 201 -52.18 -35.01 12.56
CA LYS A 201 -53.21 -35.57 13.46
C LYS A 201 -53.56 -34.71 14.70
N GLY A 202 -53.02 -33.49 14.82
CA GLY A 202 -53.32 -32.57 15.93
C GLY A 202 -54.08 -31.31 15.48
N GLY A 203 -55.27 -31.06 16.05
CA GLY A 203 -56.11 -29.91 15.73
C GLY A 203 -55.76 -28.59 16.44
N ALA A 204 -56.35 -27.50 15.94
CA ALA A 204 -56.06 -26.10 16.27
C ALA A 204 -56.13 -25.68 17.77
N ALA A 205 -55.18 -24.84 18.18
CA ALA A 205 -55.36 -23.77 19.17
C ALA A 205 -54.28 -22.69 18.97
N GLY A 206 -54.64 -21.40 19.15
CA GLY A 206 -53.71 -20.29 18.95
C GLY A 206 -52.78 -20.07 20.16
N GLY A 207 -51.47 -19.98 19.92
CA GLY A 207 -50.45 -19.65 20.91
C GLY A 207 -49.06 -19.66 20.28
N LYS A 208 -48.15 -18.77 20.72
CA LYS A 208 -46.78 -18.66 20.17
C LYS A 208 -46.02 -20.00 20.33
N PRO A 209 -45.31 -20.52 19.31
CA PRO A 209 -44.49 -21.71 19.48
C PRO A 209 -43.18 -21.38 20.24
N PRO A 210 -42.73 -22.26 21.16
CA PRO A 210 -41.52 -22.04 21.95
C PRO A 210 -40.24 -22.50 21.22
N ALA A 211 -39.12 -21.85 21.49
CA ALA A 211 -37.81 -22.25 20.98
C ALA A 211 -37.29 -23.52 21.70
N ARG A 212 -37.40 -24.69 21.06
CA ARG A 212 -36.68 -25.90 21.50
C ARG A 212 -36.53 -26.97 20.42
N MET A 213 -35.51 -26.86 19.54
CA MET A 213 -35.13 -27.96 18.65
C MET A 213 -33.64 -27.95 18.24
N VAL A 214 -32.74 -28.16 19.20
CA VAL A 214 -31.27 -28.29 18.96
C VAL A 214 -30.67 -29.57 19.59
N ALA A 215 -31.38 -30.25 20.49
CA ALA A 215 -30.79 -31.20 21.43
C ALA A 215 -31.24 -32.67 21.25
N ARG A 216 -31.22 -33.23 20.02
CA ARG A 216 -31.55 -34.66 19.84
C ARG A 216 -30.91 -35.44 18.66
N GLY A 217 -29.91 -34.87 17.99
CA GLY A 217 -29.14 -35.57 16.94
C GLY A 217 -27.69 -35.86 17.30
N ARG A 218 -27.30 -35.72 18.59
CA ARG A 218 -25.89 -35.61 19.02
C ARG A 218 -25.31 -36.91 19.62
N GLU A 219 -25.97 -38.04 19.46
CA GLU A 219 -25.52 -39.33 20.00
C GLU A 219 -25.59 -40.43 18.93
N ASP A 220 -24.52 -41.24 18.91
CA ASP A 220 -24.29 -42.47 18.14
C ASP A 220 -23.79 -42.39 16.68
N LEU A 221 -22.45 -42.37 16.52
CA LEU A 221 -21.71 -42.63 15.27
C LEU A 221 -20.51 -43.58 15.48
N SER A 222 -20.47 -44.30 16.62
CA SER A 222 -19.40 -45.21 17.03
C SER A 222 -19.77 -46.67 16.75
N SER A 223 -20.03 -46.98 15.49
CA SER A 223 -20.17 -48.36 14.99
C SER A 223 -19.73 -48.44 13.52
N PHE A 224 -19.41 -49.66 13.08
CA PHE A 224 -18.96 -50.05 11.73
C PHE A 224 -17.54 -49.61 11.36
N GLY A 225 -16.60 -50.50 11.66
CA GLY A 225 -15.30 -50.59 11.01
C GLY A 225 -15.19 -51.85 10.14
N GLU A 226 -14.08 -51.95 9.41
CA GLU A 226 -13.60 -53.06 8.57
C GLU A 226 -14.43 -53.42 7.32
N VAL A 227 -13.75 -53.46 6.15
CA VAL A 227 -13.48 -54.68 5.35
C VAL A 227 -12.91 -54.29 3.96
N LEU A 228 -11.65 -54.72 3.75
CA LEU A 228 -10.95 -55.08 2.50
C LEU A 228 -10.58 -54.08 1.38
N ASP A 229 -9.36 -54.34 0.91
CA ASP A 229 -8.68 -54.07 -0.37
C ASP A 229 -9.61 -54.21 -1.62
N ASP A 230 -9.33 -53.61 -2.79
CA ASP A 230 -8.12 -53.84 -3.59
C ASP A 230 -7.92 -52.83 -4.76
N ASP A 231 -6.79 -53.00 -5.44
CA ASP A 231 -6.42 -52.51 -6.79
C ASP A 231 -6.19 -51.01 -7.09
N VAL A 232 -4.93 -50.75 -7.51
CA VAL A 232 -4.43 -49.54 -8.16
C VAL A 232 -4.45 -49.74 -9.68
N ALA A 233 -5.05 -48.81 -10.42
CA ALA A 233 -4.83 -48.68 -11.87
C ALA A 233 -4.61 -47.21 -12.24
N ALA A 234 -3.48 -46.92 -12.90
CA ALA A 234 -3.13 -45.57 -13.32
C ALA A 234 -3.92 -45.15 -14.57
N ALA A 235 -4.29 -43.87 -14.63
CA ALA A 235 -4.68 -43.20 -15.87
C ALA A 235 -3.73 -42.02 -16.09
N GLN A 236 -3.05 -42.03 -17.24
CA GLN A 236 -2.16 -40.95 -17.66
C GLN A 236 -3.00 -39.75 -18.12
N PHE A 237 -2.55 -38.54 -17.83
CA PHE A 237 -3.05 -37.32 -18.48
C PHE A 237 -2.12 -37.01 -19.66
N ASP A 238 -2.70 -36.81 -20.84
CA ASP A 238 -1.95 -36.42 -22.05
C ASP A 238 -1.40 -35.00 -21.94
N GLU A 239 -0.17 -34.83 -22.43
CA GLU A 239 0.50 -33.53 -22.59
C GLU A 239 0.22 -32.97 -24.00
N ASP A 240 -0.58 -31.91 -24.10
CA ASP A 240 -0.73 -31.09 -25.31
C ASP A 240 -0.24 -29.63 -25.05
N GLU A 241 0.98 -29.49 -24.51
CA GLU A 241 1.70 -28.22 -24.39
C GLU A 241 2.51 -27.92 -25.68
N ASP A 242 1.84 -27.78 -26.83
CA ASP A 242 2.53 -27.46 -28.09
C ASP A 242 1.79 -26.43 -28.98
N PHE A 243 1.06 -25.50 -28.35
CA PHE A 243 0.49 -24.33 -29.03
C PHE A 243 1.30 -23.04 -28.77
N VAL A 244 2.18 -22.73 -29.74
CA VAL A 244 2.92 -21.47 -29.93
C VAL A 244 4.15 -21.25 -29.03
N ARG A 245 5.25 -21.93 -29.40
CA ARG A 245 6.63 -21.40 -29.30
C ARG A 245 7.26 -21.19 -30.68
N SER A 246 6.52 -20.58 -31.61
CA SER A 246 7.17 -19.97 -32.78
C SER A 246 8.07 -18.84 -32.29
N ALA A 247 9.36 -18.90 -32.59
CA ALA A 247 10.36 -17.98 -32.06
C ALA A 247 9.93 -16.51 -32.24
N LEU A 248 9.67 -15.83 -31.11
CA LEU A 248 9.39 -14.40 -31.09
C LEU A 248 10.60 -13.67 -31.71
N PRO A 249 10.40 -12.65 -32.56
CA PRO A 249 11.51 -11.88 -33.12
C PRO A 249 12.20 -11.11 -31.99
N SER A 250 13.30 -11.65 -31.46
CA SER A 250 13.98 -11.15 -30.27
C SER A 250 14.24 -9.64 -30.32
N LEU A 251 14.08 -8.99 -29.17
CA LEU A 251 14.42 -7.59 -28.92
C LEU A 251 15.93 -7.27 -29.02
N THR A 252 16.78 -8.20 -29.48
CA THR A 252 18.20 -8.00 -29.79
C THR A 252 18.47 -6.71 -30.57
N GLY A 253 18.82 -5.64 -29.83
CA GLY A 253 19.07 -4.30 -30.36
C GLY A 253 18.26 -3.17 -29.71
N ILE A 254 17.25 -3.47 -28.88
CA ILE A 254 16.68 -2.47 -27.97
C ILE A 254 17.67 -2.26 -26.81
N PHE A 255 18.14 -1.02 -26.68
CA PHE A 255 19.24 -0.65 -25.80
C PHE A 255 18.93 -0.95 -24.32
N SER A 256 19.97 -1.34 -23.57
CA SER A 256 19.88 -1.40 -22.11
C SER A 256 19.89 0.02 -21.51
N GLY A 257 19.15 0.20 -20.41
CA GLY A 257 18.91 1.51 -19.79
C GLY A 257 17.46 1.93 -19.91
N VAL A 258 17.19 3.20 -19.61
CA VAL A 258 15.82 3.75 -19.67
C VAL A 258 15.44 4.06 -21.13
N LEU A 259 14.28 3.57 -21.56
CA LEU A 259 13.74 3.76 -22.90
C LEU A 259 12.80 4.96 -22.97
N THR A 260 12.96 5.79 -24.00
CA THR A 260 12.14 6.98 -24.25
C THR A 260 11.64 6.99 -25.70
N GLY A 261 10.64 7.82 -26.01
CA GLY A 261 10.18 8.07 -27.38
C GLY A 261 9.93 6.81 -28.22
N LYS A 262 10.54 6.77 -29.41
CA LYS A 262 10.37 5.67 -30.39
C LYS A 262 10.84 4.31 -29.88
N ASN A 263 11.74 4.23 -28.91
CA ASN A 263 12.18 2.95 -28.35
C ASN A 263 11.17 2.40 -27.34
N LEU A 264 10.50 3.27 -26.59
CA LEU A 264 9.35 2.91 -25.76
C LEU A 264 8.19 2.39 -26.61
N VAL A 265 7.86 3.08 -27.72
CA VAL A 265 6.81 2.63 -28.66
C VAL A 265 7.07 1.22 -29.17
N LYS A 266 8.30 0.93 -29.63
CA LYS A 266 8.67 -0.41 -30.09
C LYS A 266 8.49 -1.49 -29.02
N LEU A 267 8.82 -1.17 -27.76
CA LEU A 267 8.63 -2.12 -26.65
C LEU A 267 7.14 -2.38 -26.40
N MET A 268 6.29 -1.35 -26.43
CA MET A 268 4.85 -1.49 -26.23
C MET A 268 4.16 -2.21 -27.41
N ASP A 269 4.57 -1.94 -28.65
CA ASP A 269 4.16 -2.70 -29.83
C ASP A 269 4.54 -4.18 -29.68
N TYR A 270 5.80 -4.48 -29.36
CA TYR A 270 6.29 -5.84 -29.18
C TYR A 270 5.59 -6.56 -28.01
N ALA A 271 5.33 -5.90 -26.88
CA ALA A 271 4.56 -6.44 -25.77
C ALA A 271 3.14 -6.84 -26.18
N ARG A 272 2.49 -5.98 -26.97
CA ARG A 272 1.13 -6.19 -27.50
C ARG A 272 1.07 -7.31 -28.55
N GLU A 273 2.03 -7.36 -29.47
CA GLU A 273 2.09 -8.37 -30.54
C GLU A 273 2.46 -9.76 -30.02
N ASN A 274 3.28 -9.84 -28.97
CA ASN A 274 3.74 -11.11 -28.39
C ASN A 274 2.95 -11.49 -27.12
N HIS A 275 1.96 -10.66 -26.74
CA HIS A 275 1.06 -10.85 -25.61
C HIS A 275 1.79 -11.10 -24.28
N PHE A 276 2.53 -10.09 -23.83
CA PHE A 276 3.10 -10.01 -22.49
C PHE A 276 2.91 -8.64 -21.84
N ALA A 277 3.09 -8.57 -20.52
CA ALA A 277 3.04 -7.33 -19.75
C ALA A 277 4.19 -7.20 -18.74
N ILE A 278 4.32 -6.01 -18.15
CA ILE A 278 5.52 -5.59 -17.42
C ILE A 278 5.15 -5.06 -15.99
N PRO A 279 5.87 -5.45 -14.91
CA PRO A 279 5.62 -5.09 -13.50
C PRO A 279 6.47 -3.90 -12.97
N ASN A 280 6.16 -3.36 -11.76
CA ASN A 280 6.64 -2.06 -11.23
C ASN A 280 7.18 -2.08 -9.77
N CYS A 281 7.98 -1.08 -9.32
CA CYS A 281 8.67 -1.02 -7.99
C CYS A 281 9.03 0.40 -7.48
N THR A 282 9.04 0.65 -6.15
CA THR A 282 8.88 2.00 -5.52
C THR A 282 10.02 2.63 -4.66
N SER A 283 11.22 2.03 -4.52
CA SER A 283 12.34 2.56 -3.67
C SER A 283 13.72 2.12 -4.18
N SER A 284 14.84 2.72 -3.76
CA SER A 284 16.17 2.38 -4.33
C SER A 284 16.60 0.90 -4.19
N SER A 285 16.31 0.27 -3.05
CA SER A 285 16.55 -1.16 -2.83
C SER A 285 15.55 -2.05 -3.57
N THR A 286 14.28 -1.64 -3.64
CA THR A 286 13.28 -2.39 -4.40
C THR A 286 13.47 -2.26 -5.92
N VAL A 287 14.06 -1.16 -6.41
CA VAL A 287 14.59 -1.00 -7.78
C VAL A 287 15.72 -1.99 -8.05
N VAL A 288 16.66 -2.16 -7.12
CA VAL A 288 17.74 -3.17 -7.23
C VAL A 288 17.16 -4.58 -7.38
N ALA A 289 16.17 -4.94 -6.56
CA ALA A 289 15.49 -6.24 -6.65
C ALA A 289 14.76 -6.44 -7.99
N ALA A 290 14.08 -5.39 -8.48
CA ALA A 290 13.36 -5.39 -9.75
C ALA A 290 14.29 -5.60 -10.95
N LEU A 291 15.36 -4.80 -11.04
CA LEU A 291 16.34 -4.86 -12.11
C LEU A 291 17.11 -6.19 -12.10
N GLU A 292 17.38 -6.76 -10.91
CA GLU A 292 18.00 -8.07 -10.79
C GLU A 292 17.07 -9.19 -11.25
N GLY A 293 15.78 -9.12 -10.89
CA GLY A 293 14.78 -10.08 -11.36
C GLY A 293 14.59 -10.00 -12.88
N ALA A 294 14.50 -8.79 -13.42
CA ALA A 294 14.35 -8.53 -14.85
C ALA A 294 15.53 -9.08 -15.66
N ARG A 295 16.76 -8.84 -15.19
CA ARG A 295 17.99 -9.39 -15.80
C ARG A 295 17.98 -10.91 -15.79
N ASP A 296 17.69 -11.52 -14.65
CA ASP A 296 17.79 -12.97 -14.49
C ASP A 296 16.67 -13.73 -15.22
N SER A 297 15.48 -13.14 -15.36
CA SER A 297 14.39 -13.63 -16.21
C SER A 297 14.45 -13.14 -17.66
N LYS A 298 15.48 -12.37 -18.07
CA LYS A 298 15.62 -11.78 -19.42
C LYS A 298 14.33 -11.10 -19.90
N SER A 299 13.81 -10.19 -19.10
CA SER A 299 12.56 -9.48 -19.31
C SER A 299 12.78 -7.96 -19.32
N PRO A 300 12.02 -7.18 -20.11
CA PRO A 300 11.86 -5.75 -19.84
C PRO A 300 11.21 -5.53 -18.47
N VAL A 301 11.40 -4.33 -17.89
CA VAL A 301 10.78 -3.94 -16.61
C VAL A 301 10.32 -2.48 -16.64
N ILE A 302 9.21 -2.17 -15.97
CA ILE A 302 8.78 -0.80 -15.70
C ILE A 302 9.22 -0.51 -14.26
N ILE A 303 9.72 0.68 -13.99
CA ILE A 303 10.01 1.14 -12.64
C ILE A 303 9.19 2.41 -12.44
N GLN A 304 8.26 2.40 -11.49
CA GLN A 304 7.34 3.51 -11.28
C GLN A 304 7.48 4.10 -9.88
N VAL A 305 7.45 5.42 -9.80
CA VAL A 305 7.39 6.14 -8.52
C VAL A 305 5.99 6.71 -8.34
N SER A 306 5.30 6.26 -7.28
CA SER A 306 4.06 6.89 -6.85
C SER A 306 4.34 8.21 -6.12
N GLN A 307 3.31 9.01 -5.85
CA GLN A 307 3.47 10.27 -5.12
C GLN A 307 4.11 10.05 -3.74
N GLY A 308 3.65 9.00 -3.04
CA GLY A 308 4.17 8.60 -1.73
C GLY A 308 5.56 7.96 -1.82
N GLY A 309 5.80 7.12 -2.83
CA GLY A 309 7.12 6.53 -3.10
C GLY A 309 8.18 7.58 -3.42
N ALA A 310 7.84 8.58 -4.23
CA ALA A 310 8.70 9.70 -4.54
C ALA A 310 9.01 10.55 -3.30
N ALA A 311 8.02 10.89 -2.47
CA ALA A 311 8.27 11.55 -1.19
C ALA A 311 9.17 10.72 -0.25
N PHE A 312 9.06 9.40 -0.29
CA PHE A 312 9.94 8.49 0.46
C PHE A 312 11.38 8.51 -0.06
N PHE A 313 11.59 8.61 -1.38
CA PHE A 313 12.92 8.79 -1.99
C PHE A 313 13.61 10.10 -1.57
N ALA A 314 12.86 11.21 -1.45
CA ALA A 314 13.39 12.45 -0.86
C ALA A 314 13.62 12.35 0.67
N GLY A 315 12.88 11.45 1.32
CA GLY A 315 12.91 11.17 2.74
C GLY A 315 11.78 11.87 3.51
N LYS A 316 11.06 11.12 4.35
CA LYS A 316 9.88 11.60 5.11
C LYS A 316 10.14 12.75 6.11
N GLY A 317 11.39 13.20 6.26
CA GLY A 317 11.75 14.41 7.02
C GLY A 317 11.64 15.71 6.20
N VAL A 318 11.48 15.63 4.88
CA VAL A 318 11.28 16.77 3.99
C VAL A 318 9.78 17.11 3.95
N ALA A 319 9.44 18.41 4.05
CA ALA A 319 8.07 18.88 3.92
C ALA A 319 7.51 18.61 2.52
N ASN A 320 6.21 18.32 2.41
CA ASN A 320 5.55 17.99 1.14
C ASN A 320 4.20 18.71 0.94
N ASP A 321 3.99 19.84 1.62
CA ASP A 321 2.77 20.66 1.55
C ASP A 321 2.51 21.27 0.16
N LYS A 322 3.52 21.28 -0.70
CA LYS A 322 3.51 21.78 -2.08
C LYS A 322 4.13 20.78 -3.06
N GLN A 323 4.01 19.49 -2.74
CA GLN A 323 4.60 18.37 -3.50
C GLN A 323 6.13 18.40 -3.65
N GLN A 324 6.83 19.28 -2.92
CA GLN A 324 8.26 19.52 -3.13
C GLN A 324 9.16 18.32 -2.80
N ALA A 325 8.76 17.44 -1.87
CA ALA A 325 9.45 16.19 -1.60
C ALA A 325 9.16 15.15 -2.70
N SER A 326 7.90 15.05 -3.16
CA SER A 326 7.53 14.16 -4.27
C SER A 326 8.22 14.55 -5.58
N ILE A 327 8.31 15.85 -5.91
CA ILE A 327 9.02 16.33 -7.11
C ILE A 327 10.53 16.00 -6.99
N ALA A 328 11.19 16.44 -5.92
CA ALA A 328 12.62 16.23 -5.74
C ALA A 328 13.02 14.75 -5.67
N GLY A 329 12.20 13.93 -5.00
CA GLY A 329 12.43 12.51 -4.85
C GLY A 329 12.15 11.71 -6.12
N ALA A 330 11.15 12.09 -6.92
CA ALA A 330 10.93 11.52 -8.25
C ALA A 330 12.12 11.78 -9.17
N VAL A 331 12.61 13.03 -9.23
CA VAL A 331 13.79 13.42 -10.03
C VAL A 331 15.06 12.69 -9.55
N ALA A 332 15.26 12.56 -8.23
CA ALA A 332 16.39 11.83 -7.66
C ALA A 332 16.32 10.31 -7.99
N ALA A 333 15.14 9.71 -7.88
CA ALA A 333 14.91 8.32 -8.26
C ALA A 333 15.17 8.10 -9.76
N ALA A 334 14.68 9.00 -10.62
CA ALA A 334 14.90 8.96 -12.05
C ALA A 334 16.39 8.97 -12.42
N HIS A 335 17.17 9.91 -11.88
CA HIS A 335 18.62 9.95 -12.11
C HIS A 335 19.34 8.68 -11.61
N TYR A 336 18.94 8.16 -10.44
CA TYR A 336 19.47 6.89 -9.93
C TYR A 336 19.16 5.73 -10.89
N ILE A 337 17.90 5.55 -11.28
CA ILE A 337 17.45 4.47 -12.19
C ILE A 337 18.16 4.55 -13.54
N ARG A 338 18.24 5.75 -14.15
CA ARG A 338 18.98 5.99 -15.40
C ARG A 338 20.46 5.64 -15.28
N SER A 339 21.09 5.93 -14.14
CA SER A 339 22.50 5.61 -13.91
C SER A 339 22.78 4.11 -13.75
N ILE A 340 21.87 3.37 -13.12
CA ILE A 340 22.11 1.97 -12.73
C ILE A 340 21.54 0.95 -13.73
N ALA A 341 20.42 1.25 -14.41
CA ALA A 341 19.77 0.34 -15.35
C ALA A 341 20.72 -0.24 -16.44
N PRO A 342 21.63 0.53 -17.06
CA PRO A 342 22.61 -0.02 -18.01
C PRO A 342 23.53 -1.09 -17.42
N THR A 343 23.78 -1.07 -16.10
CA THR A 343 24.62 -2.07 -15.40
C THR A 343 23.91 -3.43 -15.31
N TYR A 344 22.59 -3.44 -15.35
CA TYR A 344 21.78 -4.66 -15.32
C TYR A 344 21.54 -5.26 -16.70
N GLY A 345 21.87 -4.57 -17.80
CA GLY A 345 21.75 -5.11 -19.15
C GLY A 345 20.31 -5.22 -19.67
N VAL A 346 19.32 -4.65 -18.97
CA VAL A 346 17.89 -4.70 -19.34
C VAL A 346 17.38 -3.36 -19.89
N PRO A 347 16.36 -3.37 -20.76
CA PRO A 347 15.55 -2.20 -21.07
C PRO A 347 14.57 -1.91 -19.94
N VAL A 348 14.49 -0.63 -19.56
CA VAL A 348 13.66 -0.14 -18.46
C VAL A 348 12.72 0.96 -18.97
N VAL A 349 11.47 0.93 -18.55
CA VAL A 349 10.56 2.07 -18.70
C VAL A 349 10.47 2.75 -17.33
N LEU A 350 10.76 4.05 -17.27
CA LEU A 350 10.71 4.83 -16.05
C LEU A 350 9.41 5.65 -15.99
N HIS A 351 8.59 5.42 -14.97
CA HIS A 351 7.22 5.92 -14.92
C HIS A 351 6.91 6.69 -13.62
N SER A 352 5.89 7.55 -13.64
CA SER A 352 5.22 7.99 -12.41
C SER A 352 3.81 7.43 -12.34
N ASP A 353 3.43 6.95 -11.16
CA ASP A 353 2.11 6.35 -10.87
C ASP A 353 1.00 7.40 -10.75
N HIS A 354 -0.21 6.94 -10.38
CA HIS A 354 -1.42 7.70 -10.04
C HIS A 354 -1.17 9.17 -9.63
N CYS A 355 -1.66 10.09 -10.46
CA CYS A 355 -1.64 11.52 -10.18
C CYS A 355 -3.06 12.12 -10.30
N ALA A 356 -3.80 12.07 -9.19
CA ALA A 356 -5.07 12.75 -9.00
C ALA A 356 -5.01 14.27 -9.26
N LYS A 357 -6.15 14.90 -9.54
CA LYS A 357 -6.28 16.36 -9.76
C LYS A 357 -5.65 17.20 -8.64
N LYS A 358 -5.78 16.74 -7.39
CA LYS A 358 -5.17 17.33 -6.18
C LYS A 358 -3.63 17.26 -6.14
N LEU A 359 -3.03 16.41 -6.97
CA LEU A 359 -1.59 16.14 -7.05
C LEU A 359 -0.92 16.77 -8.29
N LEU A 360 -1.65 17.47 -9.17
CA LEU A 360 -1.10 18.01 -10.43
C LEU A 360 0.13 18.91 -10.27
N GLN A 361 0.33 19.55 -9.10
CA GLN A 361 1.58 20.26 -8.80
C GLN A 361 2.83 19.37 -8.84
N TRP A 362 2.70 18.09 -8.44
CA TRP A 362 3.75 17.08 -8.58
C TRP A 362 4.03 16.76 -10.04
N PHE A 363 2.97 16.58 -10.84
CA PHE A 363 3.04 16.34 -12.28
C PHE A 363 3.75 17.48 -13.03
N ASP A 364 3.34 18.73 -12.77
CA ASP A 364 3.95 19.91 -13.35
C ASP A 364 5.45 20.01 -13.03
N GLY A 365 5.85 19.73 -11.78
CA GLY A 365 7.25 19.73 -11.36
C GLY A 365 8.08 18.58 -11.95
N MET A 366 7.47 17.43 -12.27
CA MET A 366 8.13 16.37 -13.03
C MET A 366 8.33 16.81 -14.49
N LEU A 367 7.29 17.31 -15.15
CA LEU A 367 7.39 17.78 -16.54
C LEU A 367 8.41 18.92 -16.71
N GLU A 368 8.54 19.83 -15.74
CA GLU A 368 9.60 20.85 -15.75
C GLU A 368 11.01 20.22 -15.74
N ALA A 369 11.21 19.12 -15.00
CA ALA A 369 12.46 18.38 -14.98
C ALA A 369 12.70 17.60 -16.28
N ASP A 370 11.65 17.02 -16.88
CA ASP A 370 11.73 16.38 -18.21
C ASP A 370 12.07 17.38 -19.31
N GLU A 371 11.42 18.54 -19.35
CA GLU A 371 11.69 19.60 -20.33
C GLU A 371 13.14 20.12 -20.20
N ALA A 372 13.64 20.27 -18.95
CA ALA A 372 15.02 20.63 -18.69
C ALA A 372 16.01 19.56 -19.15
N TYR A 373 15.74 18.28 -18.87
CA TYR A 373 16.59 17.15 -19.26
C TYR A 373 16.57 16.93 -20.78
N TYR A 374 15.40 17.04 -21.42
CA TYR A 374 15.23 16.96 -22.88
C TYR A 374 16.04 18.03 -23.60
N LYS A 375 16.04 19.26 -23.08
CA LYS A 375 16.85 20.35 -23.62
C LYS A 375 18.36 20.07 -23.57
N GLU A 376 18.84 19.29 -22.60
CA GLU A 376 20.26 18.94 -22.47
C GLU A 376 20.63 17.65 -23.21
N LYS A 377 19.76 16.64 -23.21
CA LYS A 377 20.07 15.26 -23.64
C LYS A 377 19.34 14.81 -24.91
N GLY A 378 18.30 15.51 -25.36
CA GLY A 378 17.48 15.12 -26.50
C GLY A 378 16.49 13.98 -26.22
N GLU A 379 16.22 13.70 -24.94
CA GLU A 379 15.23 12.73 -24.46
C GLU A 379 14.72 13.15 -23.08
N PRO A 380 13.49 12.77 -22.67
CA PRO A 380 12.95 13.11 -21.36
C PRO A 380 13.67 12.36 -20.22
N LEU A 381 13.50 12.83 -18.98
CA LEU A 381 14.07 12.22 -17.79
C LEU A 381 13.34 10.90 -17.48
N PHE A 382 12.01 10.95 -17.46
CA PHE A 382 11.08 9.83 -17.41
C PHE A 382 10.79 9.27 -18.81
N SER A 383 10.25 8.05 -18.86
CA SER A 383 9.69 7.45 -20.07
C SER A 383 8.21 7.82 -20.25
N SER A 384 7.47 7.87 -19.15
CA SER A 384 6.02 8.05 -19.14
C SER A 384 5.52 8.62 -17.81
N HIS A 385 4.35 9.28 -17.84
CA HIS A 385 3.63 9.70 -16.64
C HIS A 385 2.17 9.29 -16.70
N MET A 386 1.56 9.10 -15.53
CA MET A 386 0.15 8.76 -15.40
C MET A 386 -0.69 9.93 -14.89
N LEU A 387 -1.84 10.16 -15.52
CA LEU A 387 -2.92 10.98 -14.98
C LEU A 387 -4.08 10.06 -14.59
N ASP A 388 -4.43 10.08 -13.32
CA ASP A 388 -5.66 9.48 -12.81
C ASP A 388 -6.62 10.61 -12.48
N LEU A 389 -7.61 10.83 -13.35
CA LEU A 389 -8.69 11.77 -13.09
C LEU A 389 -10.02 11.01 -13.12
N SER A 390 -10.02 9.75 -12.65
CA SER A 390 -11.18 8.86 -12.60
C SER A 390 -12.28 9.35 -11.64
N GLU A 391 -11.91 10.10 -10.61
CA GLU A 391 -12.84 10.80 -9.69
C GLU A 391 -13.60 11.97 -10.37
N GLU A 392 -13.11 12.46 -11.51
CA GLU A 392 -13.67 13.60 -12.25
C GLU A 392 -14.65 13.13 -13.34
N SER A 393 -15.39 14.05 -13.95
CA SER A 393 -16.22 13.71 -15.13
C SER A 393 -15.36 13.22 -16.31
N LYS A 394 -15.88 12.32 -17.14
CA LYS A 394 -15.17 11.82 -18.35
C LYS A 394 -14.70 12.98 -19.22
N GLU A 395 -15.56 13.98 -19.40
CA GLU A 395 -15.29 15.16 -20.22
C GLU A 395 -14.13 15.98 -19.66
N GLU A 396 -14.11 16.25 -18.35
CA GLU A 396 -13.03 16.99 -17.69
C GLU A 396 -11.72 16.19 -17.64
N ASN A 397 -11.79 14.88 -17.38
CA ASN A 397 -10.65 13.97 -17.42
C ASN A 397 -9.97 13.99 -18.81
N ILE A 398 -10.77 13.84 -19.89
CA ILE A 398 -10.27 13.94 -21.27
C ILE A 398 -9.70 15.34 -21.56
N GLU A 399 -10.37 16.42 -21.16
CA GLU A 399 -9.90 17.80 -21.40
C GLU A 399 -8.53 18.07 -20.75
N ILE A 400 -8.36 17.70 -19.49
CA ILE A 400 -7.11 17.88 -18.74
C ILE A 400 -6.02 16.98 -19.33
N CYS A 401 -6.32 15.71 -19.63
CA CYS A 401 -5.38 14.79 -20.26
C CYS A 401 -4.91 15.28 -21.64
N VAL A 402 -5.81 15.80 -22.48
CA VAL A 402 -5.47 16.44 -23.77
C VAL A 402 -4.48 17.59 -23.57
N LYS A 403 -4.77 18.50 -22.63
CA LYS A 403 -3.91 19.67 -22.34
C LYS A 403 -2.50 19.25 -21.89
N TYR A 404 -2.38 18.26 -21.01
CA TYR A 404 -1.07 17.76 -20.59
C TYR A 404 -0.37 16.96 -21.70
N PHE A 405 -1.10 16.17 -22.49
CA PHE A 405 -0.51 15.38 -23.56
C PHE A 405 0.06 16.27 -24.68
N GLU A 406 -0.55 17.42 -24.97
CA GLU A 406 0.03 18.44 -25.87
C GLU A 406 1.36 19.01 -25.36
N ARG A 407 1.64 18.99 -24.05
CA ARG A 407 2.94 19.36 -23.47
C ARG A 407 3.91 18.18 -23.58
N MET A 408 3.51 17.00 -23.12
CA MET A 408 4.30 15.76 -23.10
C MET A 408 4.77 15.32 -24.49
N ALA A 409 3.90 15.37 -25.50
CA ALA A 409 4.21 14.93 -26.86
C ALA A 409 5.30 15.77 -27.56
N LYS A 410 5.59 16.99 -27.06
CA LYS A 410 6.69 17.84 -27.58
C LYS A 410 8.07 17.35 -27.16
N ILE A 411 8.14 16.48 -26.16
CA ILE A 411 9.37 15.94 -25.56
C ILE A 411 9.34 14.40 -25.49
N ASP A 412 8.63 13.76 -26.42
CA ASP A 412 8.61 12.29 -26.60
C ASP A 412 8.22 11.48 -25.34
N LEU A 413 7.43 12.08 -24.43
CA LEU A 413 6.85 11.40 -23.26
C LEU A 413 5.58 10.63 -23.64
N TRP A 414 5.36 9.50 -22.96
CA TRP A 414 4.14 8.70 -23.06
C TRP A 414 3.17 9.01 -21.92
N LEU A 415 1.87 9.14 -22.24
CA LEU A 415 0.82 9.37 -21.25
C LEU A 415 0.06 8.08 -20.91
N GLU A 416 -0.02 7.74 -19.65
CA GLU A 416 -1.00 6.77 -19.14
C GLU A 416 -2.21 7.53 -18.58
N MET A 417 -3.41 7.12 -18.96
CA MET A 417 -4.66 7.76 -18.55
C MET A 417 -5.59 6.72 -17.92
N GLU A 418 -6.18 7.02 -16.77
CA GLU A 418 -7.20 6.17 -16.14
C GLU A 418 -8.62 6.70 -16.40
N ILE A 419 -9.56 5.76 -16.59
CA ILE A 419 -10.98 6.04 -16.77
C ILE A 419 -11.86 4.98 -16.10
N GLY A 420 -12.92 5.43 -15.42
CA GLY A 420 -13.79 4.58 -14.62
C GLY A 420 -13.23 4.36 -13.23
N ILE A 421 -14.09 4.00 -12.28
CA ILE A 421 -13.73 3.94 -10.87
C ILE A 421 -13.14 2.56 -10.55
N THR A 422 -11.84 2.51 -10.28
CA THR A 422 -11.13 1.36 -9.71
C THR A 422 -11.43 1.25 -8.21
N GLY A 423 -11.56 0.04 -7.67
CA GLY A 423 -11.91 -0.14 -6.24
C GLY A 423 -10.68 -0.01 -5.32
N GLY A 424 -10.90 0.27 -4.03
CA GLY A 424 -9.83 0.25 -3.01
C GLY A 424 -9.17 1.61 -2.78
N GLU A 425 -7.96 1.62 -2.21
CA GLU A 425 -7.18 2.84 -1.92
C GLU A 425 -5.77 2.77 -2.53
N GLU A 426 -5.39 3.75 -3.37
CA GLU A 426 -4.02 3.95 -3.87
C GLU A 426 -3.63 5.44 -3.79
N ASP A 427 -2.43 5.74 -3.27
CA ASP A 427 -1.87 7.09 -3.05
C ASP A 427 -2.84 8.19 -2.53
N GLY A 428 -3.85 7.79 -1.75
CA GLY A 428 -4.85 8.69 -1.15
C GLY A 428 -6.05 9.02 -2.05
N VAL A 429 -6.32 8.22 -3.08
CA VAL A 429 -7.63 8.04 -3.74
C VAL A 429 -8.29 6.84 -3.06
N ASP A 430 -9.49 6.98 -2.48
CA ASP A 430 -10.22 5.90 -1.77
C ASP A 430 -11.63 5.71 -2.37
N ASN A 431 -11.77 4.61 -3.10
CA ASN A 431 -12.98 4.20 -3.81
C ASN A 431 -13.72 3.05 -3.11
N THR A 432 -13.43 2.77 -1.83
CA THR A 432 -14.03 1.64 -1.09
C THR A 432 -15.56 1.73 -0.88
N GLY A 433 -16.17 2.89 -1.12
CA GLY A 433 -17.60 3.17 -0.88
C GLY A 433 -18.52 3.25 -2.10
N VAL A 434 -18.05 2.94 -3.32
CA VAL A 434 -18.78 3.23 -4.59
C VAL A 434 -19.75 2.11 -5.01
N ASP A 435 -20.87 2.47 -5.63
CA ASP A 435 -21.92 1.53 -6.09
C ASP A 435 -21.51 0.68 -7.32
N ASN A 436 -21.92 -0.59 -7.32
CA ASN A 436 -21.35 -1.66 -8.14
C ASN A 436 -21.62 -1.52 -9.66
N ASN A 437 -22.68 -0.79 -10.04
CA ASN A 437 -23.03 -0.57 -11.44
C ASN A 437 -22.17 0.51 -12.14
N SER A 438 -21.45 1.35 -11.38
CA SER A 438 -20.60 2.42 -11.92
C SER A 438 -19.13 1.99 -12.12
N LEU A 439 -18.78 0.74 -11.78
CA LEU A 439 -17.40 0.25 -11.67
C LEU A 439 -16.78 -0.28 -12.98
N TYR A 440 -17.52 -0.24 -14.09
CA TYR A 440 -17.06 -0.80 -15.36
C TYR A 440 -17.10 0.26 -16.47
N THR A 441 -15.93 0.60 -17.00
CA THR A 441 -15.77 1.48 -18.17
C THR A 441 -16.50 0.90 -19.39
N GLN A 442 -17.08 1.74 -20.25
CA GLN A 442 -17.73 1.28 -21.47
C GLN A 442 -16.79 1.36 -22.69
N PRO A 443 -16.96 0.50 -23.72
CA PRO A 443 -16.16 0.57 -24.96
C PRO A 443 -16.19 1.94 -25.65
N GLU A 444 -17.31 2.65 -25.54
CA GLU A 444 -17.52 4.03 -25.99
C GLU A 444 -16.51 4.99 -25.34
N ASP A 445 -16.26 4.87 -24.03
CA ASP A 445 -15.37 5.76 -23.30
C ASP A 445 -13.90 5.60 -23.75
N ILE A 446 -13.50 4.35 -24.00
CA ILE A 446 -12.17 4.01 -24.56
C ILE A 446 -12.01 4.62 -25.96
N LEU A 447 -13.07 4.59 -26.78
CA LEU A 447 -13.06 5.19 -28.11
C LEU A 447 -13.01 6.73 -28.04
N ASP A 448 -13.74 7.37 -27.13
CA ASP A 448 -13.71 8.82 -26.92
C ASP A 448 -12.31 9.30 -26.54
N ILE A 449 -11.68 8.61 -25.57
CA ILE A 449 -10.29 8.86 -25.15
C ILE A 449 -9.33 8.69 -26.31
N HIS A 450 -9.39 7.57 -27.02
CA HIS A 450 -8.54 7.32 -28.18
C HIS A 450 -8.73 8.43 -29.24
N ASN A 451 -9.96 8.82 -29.55
CA ASN A 451 -10.27 9.87 -30.52
C ASN A 451 -9.82 11.27 -30.07
N ALA A 452 -9.66 11.51 -28.77
CA ALA A 452 -9.08 12.74 -28.24
C ALA A 452 -7.55 12.72 -28.33
N LEU A 453 -6.90 11.72 -27.73
CA LEU A 453 -5.45 11.67 -27.55
C LEU A 453 -4.68 11.34 -28.85
N SER A 454 -5.20 10.47 -29.71
CA SER A 454 -4.53 10.07 -30.97
C SER A 454 -4.34 11.20 -31.98
N LYS A 455 -5.05 12.33 -31.82
CA LYS A 455 -4.84 13.56 -32.60
C LYS A 455 -3.53 14.27 -32.26
N ILE A 456 -2.98 14.02 -31.06
CA ILE A 456 -1.77 14.64 -30.53
C ILE A 456 -0.58 13.73 -30.79
N SER A 457 -0.66 12.47 -30.35
CA SER A 457 0.41 11.47 -30.48
C SER A 457 -0.14 10.05 -30.27
N PRO A 458 0.46 9.00 -30.85
CA PRO A 458 0.11 7.61 -30.55
C PRO A 458 0.68 7.10 -29.21
N MET A 459 1.48 7.91 -28.50
CA MET A 459 2.18 7.51 -27.27
C MET A 459 1.29 7.63 -26.03
N PHE A 460 0.20 6.87 -25.99
CA PHE A 460 -0.66 6.79 -24.81
C PHE A 460 -1.20 5.39 -24.56
N SER A 461 -1.49 5.10 -23.29
CA SER A 461 -2.13 3.87 -22.81
C SER A 461 -3.31 4.21 -21.90
N ILE A 462 -4.30 3.32 -21.87
CA ILE A 462 -5.54 3.52 -21.12
C ILE A 462 -5.66 2.42 -20.05
N ALA A 463 -5.75 2.84 -18.80
CA ALA A 463 -6.26 2.01 -17.72
C ALA A 463 -7.78 2.16 -17.65
N ALA A 464 -8.48 1.03 -17.61
CA ALA A 464 -9.93 0.99 -17.54
C ALA A 464 -10.37 0.35 -16.22
N GLY A 465 -11.46 0.82 -15.63
CA GLY A 465 -12.17 0.07 -14.61
C GLY A 465 -12.81 -1.18 -15.22
N PHE A 466 -12.27 -2.37 -14.92
CA PHE A 466 -12.87 -3.67 -15.28
C PHE A 466 -13.11 -4.55 -14.05
N GLY A 467 -13.37 -3.92 -12.91
CA GLY A 467 -13.54 -4.58 -11.61
C GLY A 467 -12.23 -4.90 -10.90
N ASN A 468 -11.14 -4.27 -11.32
CA ASN A 468 -9.84 -4.25 -10.66
C ASN A 468 -9.84 -3.35 -9.42
N VAL A 469 -9.00 -3.71 -8.44
CA VAL A 469 -9.03 -3.14 -7.08
C VAL A 469 -7.60 -2.99 -6.56
N HIS A 470 -7.25 -1.84 -5.98
CA HIS A 470 -5.87 -1.50 -5.63
C HIS A 470 -5.47 -2.02 -4.25
N GLY A 471 -4.81 -3.18 -4.22
CA GLY A 471 -4.34 -3.84 -3.00
C GLY A 471 -5.03 -5.17 -2.73
N VAL A 472 -4.75 -5.76 -1.56
CA VAL A 472 -5.25 -7.11 -1.22
C VAL A 472 -6.48 -7.02 -0.32
N TYR A 473 -7.67 -7.13 -0.94
CA TYR A 473 -8.96 -7.13 -0.24
C TYR A 473 -9.57 -8.53 -0.12
N LYS A 474 -10.56 -8.68 0.78
CA LYS A 474 -11.35 -9.91 0.87
C LYS A 474 -12.12 -10.13 -0.45
N PRO A 475 -12.11 -11.36 -1.01
CA PRO A 475 -12.91 -11.68 -2.20
C PRO A 475 -14.39 -11.38 -1.97
N GLY A 476 -15.01 -10.57 -2.83
CA GLY A 476 -16.48 -10.42 -2.89
C GLY A 476 -17.04 -9.02 -3.17
N ASN A 477 -16.31 -7.92 -2.95
CA ASN A 477 -16.88 -6.57 -3.12
C ASN A 477 -17.04 -6.17 -4.59
N VAL A 478 -16.00 -6.43 -5.39
CA VAL A 478 -15.96 -6.21 -6.84
C VAL A 478 -15.39 -7.46 -7.48
N LYS A 479 -15.90 -7.85 -8.66
CA LYS A 479 -15.40 -9.02 -9.39
C LYS A 479 -14.64 -8.55 -10.62
N LEU A 480 -13.38 -8.93 -10.72
CA LEU A 480 -12.55 -8.71 -11.89
C LEU A 480 -13.19 -9.35 -13.13
N ARG A 481 -13.26 -8.61 -14.24
CA ARG A 481 -13.85 -9.05 -15.51
C ARG A 481 -12.94 -8.76 -16.72
N PRO A 482 -11.82 -9.49 -16.89
CA PRO A 482 -10.86 -9.26 -17.97
C PRO A 482 -11.45 -9.45 -19.38
N GLU A 483 -12.61 -10.11 -19.51
CA GLU A 483 -13.35 -10.25 -20.76
C GLU A 483 -14.01 -8.95 -21.25
N LEU A 484 -14.05 -7.91 -20.41
CA LEU A 484 -14.45 -6.57 -20.86
C LEU A 484 -13.39 -5.93 -21.77
N LEU A 485 -12.12 -6.24 -21.54
CA LEU A 485 -11.01 -5.71 -22.34
C LEU A 485 -11.10 -6.18 -23.80
N GLU A 486 -11.55 -7.42 -24.04
CA GLU A 486 -11.85 -7.93 -25.39
C GLU A 486 -12.91 -7.06 -26.07
N LYS A 487 -13.97 -6.66 -25.34
CA LYS A 487 -15.04 -5.81 -25.88
C LYS A 487 -14.53 -4.41 -26.23
N HIS A 488 -13.66 -3.83 -25.40
CA HIS A 488 -13.03 -2.54 -25.68
C HIS A 488 -12.18 -2.59 -26.96
N GLN A 489 -11.31 -3.61 -27.08
CA GLN A 489 -10.45 -3.78 -28.25
C GLN A 489 -11.27 -4.02 -29.52
N LYS A 490 -12.24 -4.94 -29.47
CA LYS A 490 -13.12 -5.25 -30.62
C LYS A 490 -13.92 -4.04 -31.08
N TYR A 491 -14.53 -3.31 -30.15
CA TYR A 491 -15.29 -2.10 -30.48
C TYR A 491 -14.40 -1.03 -31.11
N CYS A 492 -13.24 -0.75 -30.51
CA CYS A 492 -12.29 0.21 -31.06
C CYS A 492 -11.76 -0.26 -32.43
N HIS A 493 -11.52 -1.55 -32.62
CA HIS A 493 -11.07 -2.11 -33.91
C HIS A 493 -12.11 -1.88 -35.01
N GLU A 494 -13.38 -2.16 -34.74
CA GLU A 494 -14.50 -1.95 -35.65
C GLU A 494 -14.71 -0.46 -35.99
N GLN A 495 -14.72 0.42 -34.98
CA GLN A 495 -14.99 1.85 -35.16
C GLN A 495 -13.81 2.59 -35.82
N LEU A 496 -12.57 2.30 -35.41
CA LEU A 496 -11.36 2.91 -35.98
C LEU A 496 -10.96 2.29 -37.32
N LYS A 497 -11.54 1.14 -37.69
CA LYS A 497 -11.14 0.31 -38.85
C LYS A 497 -9.65 -0.02 -38.81
N SER A 498 -9.16 -0.36 -37.63
CA SER A 498 -7.75 -0.63 -37.36
C SER A 498 -7.25 -1.85 -38.13
N LYS A 499 -5.99 -1.84 -38.54
CA LYS A 499 -5.32 -3.05 -39.07
C LYS A 499 -4.91 -4.03 -37.96
N ASN A 500 -4.70 -3.53 -36.74
CA ASN A 500 -4.38 -4.32 -35.57
C ASN A 500 -5.70 -4.70 -34.85
N PRO A 501 -5.96 -5.98 -34.53
CA PRO A 501 -7.13 -6.40 -33.74
C PRO A 501 -7.13 -5.86 -32.29
N LEU A 502 -5.96 -5.46 -31.78
CA LEU A 502 -5.78 -4.83 -30.47
C LEU A 502 -5.30 -3.37 -30.67
N PRO A 503 -6.15 -2.44 -31.14
CA PRO A 503 -5.73 -1.07 -31.42
C PRO A 503 -5.26 -0.30 -30.17
N ILE A 504 -5.77 -0.64 -28.99
CA ILE A 504 -5.54 0.10 -27.74
C ILE A 504 -4.40 -0.55 -26.93
N TYR A 505 -3.52 0.26 -26.36
CA TYR A 505 -2.60 -0.19 -25.31
C TYR A 505 -3.34 -0.11 -23.96
N LEU A 506 -3.64 -1.27 -23.37
CA LEU A 506 -4.36 -1.33 -22.10
C LEU A 506 -3.40 -1.52 -20.93
N VAL A 507 -3.81 -1.03 -19.76
CA VAL A 507 -3.08 -1.19 -18.50
C VAL A 507 -3.98 -1.84 -17.47
N PHE A 508 -3.40 -2.71 -16.65
CA PHE A 508 -4.07 -3.40 -15.55
C PHE A 508 -3.50 -2.92 -14.20
N HIS A 509 -4.20 -1.98 -13.57
CA HIS A 509 -3.91 -1.58 -12.18
C HIS A 509 -4.52 -2.56 -11.17
N GLY A 510 -4.00 -2.65 -9.95
CA GLY A 510 -4.53 -3.58 -8.95
C GLY A 510 -4.34 -5.06 -9.27
N GLY A 511 -3.25 -5.44 -9.95
CA GLY A 511 -3.00 -6.84 -10.34
C GLY A 511 -2.62 -7.79 -9.18
N SER A 512 -2.30 -7.26 -7.99
CA SER A 512 -1.93 -8.07 -6.82
C SER A 512 -3.11 -8.93 -6.33
N GLY A 513 -2.89 -10.22 -6.11
CA GLY A 513 -3.94 -11.16 -5.71
C GLY A 513 -4.89 -11.65 -6.82
N SER A 514 -4.73 -11.18 -8.07
CA SER A 514 -5.48 -11.72 -9.23
C SER A 514 -5.05 -13.13 -9.60
N SER A 515 -5.97 -13.95 -10.13
CA SER A 515 -5.62 -15.31 -10.58
C SER A 515 -4.84 -15.30 -11.90
N LYS A 516 -4.10 -16.38 -12.16
CA LYS A 516 -3.30 -16.53 -13.39
C LYS A 516 -4.15 -16.54 -14.66
N ASP A 517 -5.36 -17.08 -14.59
CA ASP A 517 -6.30 -17.10 -15.72
C ASP A 517 -6.83 -15.70 -16.04
N GLU A 518 -7.09 -14.90 -15.00
CA GLU A 518 -7.51 -13.49 -15.15
C GLU A 518 -6.37 -12.65 -15.77
N ILE A 519 -5.15 -12.78 -15.25
CA ILE A 519 -3.94 -12.12 -15.79
C ILE A 519 -3.71 -12.54 -17.25
N THR A 520 -3.75 -13.85 -17.53
CA THR A 520 -3.58 -14.39 -18.89
C THR A 520 -4.65 -13.87 -19.86
N THR A 521 -5.89 -13.75 -19.40
CA THR A 521 -6.99 -13.20 -20.21
C THR A 521 -6.81 -11.72 -20.47
N ALA A 522 -6.40 -10.93 -19.47
CA ALA A 522 -6.10 -9.52 -19.62
C ALA A 522 -4.97 -9.26 -20.63
N VAL A 523 -3.86 -10.01 -20.52
CA VAL A 523 -2.71 -9.92 -21.44
C VAL A 523 -3.07 -10.34 -22.87
N LYS A 524 -3.88 -11.39 -23.06
CA LYS A 524 -4.43 -11.76 -24.38
C LYS A 524 -5.24 -10.62 -25.01
N ASN A 525 -5.95 -9.86 -24.20
CA ASN A 525 -6.77 -8.72 -24.62
C ASN A 525 -5.98 -7.39 -24.75
N GLY A 526 -4.65 -7.44 -24.87
CA GLY A 526 -3.82 -6.27 -25.18
C GLY A 526 -3.42 -5.40 -23.98
N VAL A 527 -3.45 -5.96 -22.77
CA VAL A 527 -2.74 -5.36 -21.63
C VAL A 527 -1.23 -5.51 -21.83
N VAL A 528 -0.51 -4.38 -21.77
CA VAL A 528 0.96 -4.31 -21.93
C VAL A 528 1.72 -3.94 -20.64
N LYS A 529 1.00 -3.49 -19.61
CA LYS A 529 1.52 -3.13 -18.28
C LYS A 529 0.57 -3.66 -17.21
N MET A 530 1.11 -4.22 -16.13
CA MET A 530 0.31 -4.57 -14.95
C MET A 530 0.98 -4.04 -13.69
N ASN A 531 0.27 -3.23 -12.91
CA ASN A 531 0.81 -2.73 -11.64
C ASN A 531 0.85 -3.85 -10.60
N VAL A 532 2.02 -4.02 -9.98
CA VAL A 532 2.27 -4.99 -8.90
C VAL A 532 3.07 -4.29 -7.81
N ASP A 533 2.38 -3.76 -6.80
CA ASP A 533 3.05 -3.12 -5.65
C ASP A 533 2.89 -3.97 -4.38
N THR A 534 1.68 -4.11 -3.83
CA THR A 534 1.42 -4.78 -2.54
C THR A 534 2.06 -6.17 -2.40
N ASP A 535 1.99 -7.00 -3.45
CA ASP A 535 2.63 -8.32 -3.49
C ASP A 535 4.16 -8.23 -3.36
N THR A 536 4.79 -7.22 -3.98
CA THR A 536 6.23 -7.00 -3.87
C THR A 536 6.61 -6.39 -2.52
N GLN A 537 5.77 -5.51 -1.94
CA GLN A 537 5.97 -5.01 -0.58
C GLN A 537 5.96 -6.16 0.45
N TRP A 538 4.99 -7.08 0.34
CA TRP A 538 4.90 -8.26 1.20
C TRP A 538 6.10 -9.21 1.02
N ALA A 539 6.51 -9.43 -0.24
CA ALA A 539 7.67 -10.25 -0.55
C ALA A 539 8.98 -9.62 -0.05
N TYR A 540 9.16 -8.31 -0.21
CA TYR A 540 10.29 -7.57 0.33
C TYR A 540 10.34 -7.69 1.86
N MET A 541 9.25 -7.34 2.56
CA MET A 541 9.10 -7.45 4.02
C MET A 541 9.40 -8.86 4.54
N THR A 542 8.98 -9.90 3.81
CA THR A 542 9.19 -11.31 4.17
C THR A 542 10.66 -11.67 4.40
N GLY A 543 11.59 -11.15 3.58
CA GLY A 543 13.04 -11.40 3.77
C GLY A 543 13.56 -10.84 5.10
N PHE A 544 13.16 -9.62 5.48
CA PHE A 544 13.48 -9.03 6.79
C PHE A 544 12.91 -9.85 7.93
N ARG A 545 11.61 -10.18 7.84
CA ARG A 545 10.84 -10.93 8.84
C ARG A 545 11.53 -12.24 9.18
N ASP A 546 11.89 -13.01 8.16
CA ASP A 546 12.42 -14.35 8.35
C ASP A 546 13.91 -14.32 8.71
N TYR A 547 14.67 -13.35 8.22
CA TYR A 547 16.03 -13.09 8.70
C TYR A 547 16.04 -12.74 10.20
N PHE A 548 15.25 -11.76 10.63
CA PHE A 548 15.19 -11.33 12.04
C PHE A 548 14.69 -12.46 12.97
N LYS A 549 13.70 -13.26 12.56
CA LYS A 549 13.30 -14.47 13.30
C LYS A 549 14.46 -15.46 13.45
N SER A 550 15.19 -15.74 12.36
CA SER A 550 16.31 -16.69 12.38
C SER A 550 17.55 -16.20 13.15
N LYS A 551 17.69 -14.87 13.32
CA LYS A 551 18.85 -14.21 13.95
C LYS A 551 18.55 -13.51 15.27
N ALA A 552 17.34 -13.62 15.83
CA ALA A 552 16.92 -12.88 17.03
C ALA A 552 18.00 -12.81 18.14
N ALA A 553 18.53 -13.97 18.57
CA ALA A 553 19.56 -14.06 19.61
C ALA A 553 20.94 -13.42 19.26
N TYR A 554 21.13 -12.98 18.02
CA TYR A 554 22.31 -12.27 17.52
C TYR A 554 22.03 -10.79 17.21
N LEU A 555 20.80 -10.30 17.44
CA LEU A 555 20.38 -8.93 17.11
C LEU A 555 20.06 -8.07 18.35
N GLU A 556 19.93 -8.69 19.53
CA GLU A 556 19.67 -8.00 20.80
C GLU A 556 20.83 -7.08 21.26
N THR A 557 22.08 -7.43 20.93
CA THR A 557 23.28 -6.73 21.41
C THR A 557 24.35 -6.65 20.33
N GLN A 558 25.28 -5.67 20.45
CA GLN A 558 26.41 -5.58 19.52
C GLN A 558 27.48 -6.67 19.76
N VAL A 559 27.61 -7.15 21.00
CA VAL A 559 28.54 -8.19 21.44
C VAL A 559 27.81 -9.05 22.48
N GLY A 560 27.85 -10.37 22.28
CA GLY A 560 27.13 -11.37 23.09
C GLY A 560 26.08 -12.10 22.27
N ASN A 561 26.23 -13.42 22.14
CA ASN A 561 25.30 -14.29 21.41
C ASN A 561 25.42 -15.76 21.89
N PRO A 562 24.65 -16.72 21.34
CA PRO A 562 24.72 -18.13 21.75
C PRO A 562 26.09 -18.81 21.61
N GLU A 563 27.03 -18.25 20.83
CA GLU A 563 28.41 -18.74 20.69
C GLU A 563 29.37 -18.18 21.77
N GLY A 564 28.92 -17.23 22.59
CA GLY A 564 29.66 -16.69 23.73
C GLY A 564 29.38 -15.21 24.05
N PRO A 565 29.66 -14.75 25.28
CA PRO A 565 29.38 -13.38 25.73
C PRO A 565 30.23 -12.32 25.02
N ASP A 566 31.44 -12.65 24.57
CA ASP A 566 32.37 -11.72 23.93
C ASP A 566 32.31 -11.77 22.37
N LYS A 567 31.31 -12.46 21.80
CA LYS A 567 31.21 -12.68 20.36
C LYS A 567 30.54 -11.49 19.65
N PRO A 568 31.17 -10.86 18.64
CA PRO A 568 30.64 -9.67 17.98
C PRO A 568 29.55 -10.00 16.95
N ASN A 569 28.42 -9.31 17.03
CA ASN A 569 27.26 -9.52 16.17
C ASN A 569 27.25 -8.68 14.88
N LYS A 570 28.30 -7.89 14.62
CA LYS A 570 28.36 -6.96 13.46
C LYS A 570 28.00 -7.62 12.12
N LYS A 571 28.35 -8.90 11.91
CA LYS A 571 28.04 -9.62 10.67
C LYS A 571 26.55 -9.96 10.49
N GLN A 572 25.72 -9.79 11.53
CA GLN A 572 24.28 -10.08 11.49
C GLN A 572 23.44 -8.79 11.41
N TYR A 573 23.78 -7.74 12.17
CA TYR A 573 23.02 -6.49 12.16
C TYR A 573 23.41 -5.49 11.06
N ASP A 574 24.47 -5.75 10.28
CA ASP A 574 24.88 -4.88 9.17
C ASP A 574 23.73 -4.78 8.14
N PRO A 575 23.20 -3.57 7.82
CA PRO A 575 22.05 -3.43 6.94
C PRO A 575 22.20 -4.10 5.58
N ARG A 576 23.42 -4.16 5.05
CA ARG A 576 23.71 -4.81 3.76
C ARG A 576 23.46 -6.32 3.76
N VAL A 577 23.32 -6.95 4.93
CA VAL A 577 22.97 -8.37 5.06
C VAL A 577 21.46 -8.53 5.06
N TRP A 578 20.75 -7.88 5.98
CA TRP A 578 19.31 -8.10 6.14
C TRP A 578 18.45 -7.37 5.10
N VAL A 579 18.87 -6.22 4.57
CA VAL A 579 18.22 -5.59 3.40
C VAL A 579 18.33 -6.50 2.18
N ARG A 580 19.49 -7.15 1.99
CA ARG A 580 19.73 -8.07 0.88
C ARG A 580 18.85 -9.31 0.92
N GLU A 581 18.43 -9.78 2.10
CA GLU A 581 17.43 -10.86 2.17
C GLU A 581 16.05 -10.41 1.67
N GLY A 582 15.64 -9.17 1.98
CA GLY A 582 14.43 -8.57 1.40
C GLY A 582 14.51 -8.39 -0.12
N GLU A 583 15.66 -7.95 -0.64
CA GLU A 583 15.89 -7.86 -2.09
C GLU A 583 15.74 -9.22 -2.79
N LYS A 584 16.25 -10.32 -2.20
CA LYS A 584 16.12 -11.67 -2.76
C LYS A 584 14.66 -12.13 -2.83
N THR A 585 13.92 -12.03 -1.73
CA THR A 585 12.52 -12.49 -1.68
C THR A 585 11.62 -11.64 -2.58
N MET A 586 11.89 -10.34 -2.69
CA MET A 586 11.22 -9.48 -3.67
C MET A 586 11.56 -9.84 -5.11
N LYS A 587 12.84 -10.05 -5.42
CA LYS A 587 13.30 -10.50 -6.75
C LYS A 587 12.56 -11.77 -7.18
N GLU A 588 12.46 -12.78 -6.31
CA GLU A 588 11.72 -14.01 -6.57
C GLU A 588 10.24 -13.71 -6.90
N ARG A 589 9.59 -12.78 -6.18
CA ARG A 589 8.21 -12.35 -6.51
C ARG A 589 8.11 -11.62 -7.85
N CYS A 590 9.11 -10.83 -8.23
CA CYS A 590 9.19 -10.22 -9.56
C CYS A 590 9.34 -11.30 -10.65
N GLN A 591 10.13 -12.35 -10.44
CA GLN A 591 10.26 -13.47 -11.38
C GLN A 591 8.94 -14.23 -11.59
N VAL A 592 8.15 -14.42 -10.52
CA VAL A 592 6.77 -14.93 -10.64
C VAL A 592 5.91 -13.99 -11.51
N ALA A 593 6.03 -12.66 -11.33
CA ALA A 593 5.29 -11.71 -12.16
C ALA A 593 5.73 -11.74 -13.63
N PHE A 594 7.02 -11.79 -13.95
CA PHE A 594 7.50 -11.91 -15.34
C PHE A 594 7.01 -13.20 -16.02
N LYS A 595 6.92 -14.30 -15.27
CA LYS A 595 6.36 -15.56 -15.77
C LYS A 595 4.85 -15.48 -16.01
N ASP A 596 4.09 -15.01 -15.02
CA ASP A 596 2.62 -14.92 -15.11
C ASP A 596 2.16 -13.88 -16.14
N LEU A 597 2.97 -12.83 -16.37
CA LEU A 597 2.77 -11.83 -17.43
C LEU A 597 3.39 -12.22 -18.78
N ARG A 598 3.97 -13.42 -18.91
CA ARG A 598 4.59 -13.96 -20.14
C ARG A 598 5.79 -13.15 -20.70
N SER A 599 6.40 -12.30 -19.89
CA SER A 599 7.54 -11.44 -20.28
C SER A 599 8.92 -12.06 -20.01
N GLU A 600 8.98 -13.16 -19.26
CA GLU A 600 10.20 -13.98 -19.10
C GLU A 600 10.75 -14.49 -20.45
N GLY A 601 12.03 -14.27 -20.70
CA GLY A 601 12.73 -14.76 -21.89
C GLY A 601 12.47 -13.98 -23.18
N THR A 602 11.95 -12.75 -23.10
CA THR A 602 11.54 -11.96 -24.27
C THR A 602 12.63 -11.07 -24.88
N LEU A 603 13.78 -10.92 -24.19
CA LEU A 603 14.98 -10.19 -24.65
C LEU A 603 15.90 -11.06 -25.53
#